data_AF-A0A427Y6U3-F1
#
_entry.id   AF-A0A427Y6U3-F1
#
_cell.length_a   1.000
_cell.length_b   1.000
_cell.length_c   1.000
_cell.angle_alpha   90.00
_cell.angle_beta   90.00
_cell.angle_gamma   90.00
#
_symmetry.space_group_name_H-M   'P 1'
#
loop_
_entity.id
_entity.type
_entity.pdbx_description
1 polymer ?
#
loop_
_entity_poly.entity_id
_entity_poly.type
_entity_poly.pdbx_seq_one_letter_code
_entity_poly.pdbx_strand_id
1 'polypeptide(L)'
;MRIPFFTAEHAEIGKRALDVDREVNAGLVERWTEVEGAELVVYVRAATVRLLRLASNSFLSSADLVLRTMGEFAPDPNEVLPTDEDLDVVASRARAEGGGRKGIELTGGAGAGSGEELK
;
A
#
# COMPACT_ATOMS: atom_id res chain seq x y z
N MET A 1 18.11 -13.80 4.54
CA MET A 1 17.34 -13.98 3.29
C MET A 1 17.39 -12.66 2.53
N ARG A 2 17.41 -12.67 1.19
CA ARG A 2 17.39 -11.45 0.37
C ARG A 2 16.20 -11.53 -0.59
N ILE A 3 15.38 -10.48 -0.62
CA ILE A 3 14.18 -10.39 -1.48
C ILE A 3 14.38 -9.20 -2.42
N PRO A 4 14.52 -9.44 -3.74
CA PRO A 4 14.68 -8.36 -4.70
C PRO A 4 13.34 -7.67 -4.99
N PHE A 5 13.39 -6.36 -5.15
CA PHE A 5 12.29 -5.49 -5.60
C PHE A 5 12.69 -4.76 -6.88
N PHE A 6 11.71 -4.16 -7.56
CA PHE A 6 11.97 -3.41 -8.79
C PHE A 6 12.69 -2.07 -8.52
N THR A 7 12.33 -1.37 -7.45
CA THR A 7 13.01 -0.16 -6.99
C THR A 7 13.37 -0.22 -5.51
N ALA A 8 14.26 0.69 -5.09
CA ALA A 8 14.53 0.93 -3.67
C ALA A 8 13.29 1.39 -2.91
N GLU A 9 12.43 2.20 -3.54
CA GLU A 9 11.17 2.65 -2.94
C GLU A 9 10.22 1.48 -2.67
N HIS A 10 10.10 0.54 -3.62
CA HIS A 10 9.32 -0.67 -3.41
C HIS A 10 9.90 -1.52 -2.26
N ALA A 11 11.22 -1.65 -2.17
CA ALA A 11 11.84 -2.36 -1.04
C ALA A 11 11.50 -1.71 0.31
N GLU A 12 11.47 -0.38 0.38
CA GLU A 12 11.05 0.38 1.56
C GLU A 12 9.57 0.20 1.90
N ILE A 13 8.68 0.20 0.91
CA ILE A 13 7.26 -0.10 1.10
C ILE A 13 7.08 -1.53 1.64
N GLY A 14 7.75 -2.50 1.02
CA GLY A 14 7.73 -3.89 1.43
C GLY A 14 8.23 -4.08 2.87
N LYS A 15 9.34 -3.42 3.24
CA LYS A 15 9.85 -3.42 4.62
C LYS A 15 8.80 -2.93 5.61
N ARG A 16 8.18 -1.77 5.34
CA ARG A 16 7.15 -1.20 6.23
C ARG A 16 5.96 -2.13 6.42
N ALA A 17 5.53 -2.80 5.36
CA ALA A 17 4.42 -3.76 5.42
C ALA A 17 4.78 -5.03 6.21
N LEU A 18 6.04 -5.48 6.16
CA LEU A 18 6.50 -6.73 6.80
C LEU A 18 6.96 -6.55 8.26
N ASP A 19 7.29 -5.32 8.67
CA ASP A 19 7.76 -5.00 10.02
C ASP A 19 6.61 -4.79 11.04
N VAL A 20 5.35 -4.90 10.62
CA VAL A 20 4.18 -4.56 11.48
C VAL A 20 4.04 -5.49 12.68
N ASP A 21 4.29 -6.79 12.51
CA ASP A 21 4.17 -7.76 13.60
C ASP A 21 5.53 -8.21 14.15
N ARG A 22 5.73 -7.96 15.45
CA ARG A 22 6.84 -8.50 16.22
C ARG A 22 6.59 -9.97 16.53
N GLU A 23 7.66 -10.75 16.56
CA GLU A 23 7.59 -12.18 16.85
C GLU A 23 7.03 -12.45 18.27
N VAL A 24 6.05 -13.36 18.37
CA VAL A 24 5.30 -13.66 19.61
C VAL A 24 6.22 -14.14 20.77
N ASN A 25 7.42 -14.64 20.46
CA ASN A 25 8.40 -15.12 21.44
C ASN A 25 9.78 -14.48 21.22
N ALA A 26 9.88 -13.17 21.45
CA ALA A 26 11.12 -12.39 21.27
C ALA A 26 12.36 -12.93 22.02
N GLY A 27 12.18 -13.76 23.06
CA GLY A 27 13.29 -14.42 23.77
C GLY A 27 13.87 -15.65 23.07
N LEU A 28 13.19 -16.21 22.07
CA LEU A 28 13.59 -17.44 21.38
C LEU A 28 13.79 -17.26 19.87
N VAL A 29 13.22 -16.20 19.30
CA VAL A 29 13.34 -15.81 17.90
C VAL A 29 13.46 -14.29 17.81
N GLU A 30 14.44 -13.84 17.06
CA GLU A 30 14.71 -12.44 16.74
C GLU A 30 14.74 -12.28 15.23
N ARG A 31 14.04 -11.25 14.71
CA ARG A 31 14.01 -10.89 13.29
C ARG A 31 14.25 -9.40 13.15
N TRP A 32 15.11 -9.03 12.21
CA TRP A 32 15.31 -7.64 11.80
C TRP A 32 15.53 -7.55 10.29
N THR A 33 15.30 -6.35 9.75
CA THR A 33 15.27 -6.11 8.31
C THR A 33 16.04 -4.84 7.96
N GLU A 34 16.70 -4.87 6.82
CA GLU A 34 17.49 -3.76 6.25
C GLU A 34 17.17 -3.65 4.76
N VAL A 35 17.21 -2.45 4.18
CA VAL A 35 17.10 -2.24 2.73
C VAL A 35 18.48 -1.88 2.19
N GLU A 36 18.94 -2.66 1.22
CA GLU A 36 20.19 -2.45 0.48
C GLU A 36 19.85 -2.17 -0.99
N GLY A 37 19.70 -0.88 -1.33
CA GLY A 37 19.25 -0.49 -2.68
C GLY A 37 17.84 -1.02 -2.95
N ALA A 38 17.68 -1.89 -3.95
CA ALA A 38 16.41 -2.52 -4.30
C ALA A 38 16.20 -3.90 -3.65
N GLU A 39 17.02 -4.28 -2.66
CA GLU A 39 16.89 -5.56 -1.97
C GLU A 39 16.48 -5.37 -0.50
N LEU A 40 15.48 -6.15 -0.06
CA LEU A 40 15.16 -6.30 1.36
C LEU A 40 15.96 -7.46 1.95
N VAL A 41 16.83 -7.15 2.90
CA VAL A 41 17.65 -8.11 3.63
C VAL A 41 16.99 -8.43 4.96
N VAL A 42 16.68 -9.71 5.17
CA VAL A 42 15.97 -10.22 6.34
C VAL A 42 16.90 -11.13 7.11
N TYR A 43 17.12 -10.78 8.37
CA TYR A 43 17.91 -11.58 9.30
C TYR A 43 16.98 -12.25 10.30
N VAL A 44 17.19 -13.54 10.54
CA VAL A 44 16.44 -14.32 11.52
C VAL A 44 17.43 -15.09 12.38
N ARG A 45 17.31 -14.94 13.68
CA ARG A 45 18.06 -15.66 14.70
C ARG A 45 17.06 -16.43 15.56
N ALA A 46 17.35 -17.70 15.85
CA ALA A 46 16.49 -18.52 16.69
C ALA A 46 17.29 -19.50 17.54
N ALA A 47 16.76 -19.87 18.70
CA ALA A 47 17.41 -20.78 19.64
C ALA A 47 17.55 -22.22 19.12
N THR A 48 16.71 -22.63 18.14
CA THR A 48 16.77 -23.97 17.53
C THR A 48 16.44 -23.90 16.05
N VAL A 49 16.90 -24.90 15.28
CA VAL A 49 16.56 -25.05 13.86
C VAL A 49 15.05 -25.19 13.64
N ARG A 50 14.34 -25.86 14.57
CA ARG A 50 12.88 -25.98 14.50
C ARG A 50 12.18 -24.63 14.56
N LEU A 51 12.64 -23.74 15.44
CA LEU A 51 12.11 -22.38 15.57
C LEU A 51 12.49 -21.52 14.36
N LEU A 52 13.73 -21.63 13.88
CA LEU A 52 14.16 -20.95 12.65
C LEU A 52 13.25 -21.31 11.47
N ARG A 53 12.94 -22.59 11.30
CA ARG A 53 12.01 -23.07 10.26
C ARG A 53 10.62 -22.47 10.43
N LEU A 54 10.08 -22.46 11.65
CA LEU A 54 8.75 -21.93 11.93
C LEU A 54 8.67 -20.43 11.62
N ALA A 55 9.64 -19.65 12.12
CA ALA A 55 9.72 -18.21 11.91
C ALA A 55 9.93 -17.86 10.43
N SER A 56 10.84 -18.57 9.74
CA SER A 56 11.09 -18.34 8.32
C SER A 56 9.86 -18.65 7.47
N ASN A 57 9.16 -19.75 7.73
CA ASN A 57 7.93 -20.10 7.01
C ASN A 57 6.84 -19.06 7.25
N SER A 58 6.64 -18.62 8.50
CA SER A 58 5.67 -17.59 8.83
C SER A 58 5.97 -16.28 8.09
N PHE A 59 7.23 -15.86 8.12
CA PHE A 59 7.68 -14.66 7.42
C PHE A 59 7.47 -14.75 5.91
N LEU A 60 7.82 -15.88 5.29
CA LEU A 60 7.65 -16.07 3.85
C LEU A 60 6.18 -16.08 3.43
N SER A 61 5.27 -16.59 4.27
CA SER A 61 3.82 -16.48 4.01
C SER A 61 3.34 -15.02 4.02
N SER A 62 3.81 -14.22 4.98
CA SER A 62 3.51 -12.78 5.01
C SER A 62 4.12 -12.05 3.82
N ALA A 63 5.36 -12.40 3.45
CA ALA A 63 6.04 -11.84 2.29
C ALA A 63 5.31 -12.16 0.98
N ASP A 64 4.82 -13.39 0.79
CA ASP A 64 4.03 -13.76 -0.39
C ASP A 64 2.76 -12.89 -0.52
N LEU A 65 2.04 -12.67 0.58
CA LEU A 65 0.87 -11.80 0.58
C LEU A 65 1.24 -10.36 0.19
N VAL A 66 2.24 -9.78 0.85
CA VAL A 66 2.69 -8.40 0.59
C VAL A 66 3.16 -8.24 -0.86
N LEU A 67 3.96 -9.19 -1.37
CA LEU A 67 4.46 -9.14 -2.74
C LEU A 67 3.34 -9.24 -3.78
N ARG A 68 2.32 -10.07 -3.55
CA ARG A 68 1.14 -10.11 -4.43
C ARG A 68 0.36 -8.81 -4.38
N THR A 69 0.13 -8.27 -3.19
CA THR A 69 -0.55 -6.98 -3.03
C THR A 69 0.23 -5.86 -3.74
N MET A 70 1.55 -5.84 -3.61
CA MET A 70 2.39 -4.87 -4.32
C MET A 70 2.37 -5.09 -5.83
N GLY A 71 2.37 -6.34 -6.30
CA GLY A 71 2.26 -6.65 -7.72
C GLY A 71 0.96 -6.14 -8.36
N GLU A 72 -0.13 -6.08 -7.60
CA GLU A 72 -1.43 -5.61 -8.09
C GLU A 72 -1.68 -4.11 -7.86
N PHE A 73 -1.08 -3.51 -6.84
CA PHE A 73 -1.47 -2.16 -6.37
C PHE A 73 -0.32 -1.18 -6.15
N ALA A 74 0.95 -1.61 -6.25
CA ALA A 74 2.04 -0.67 -6.13
C ALA A 74 2.06 0.27 -7.35
N PRO A 75 2.35 1.57 -7.16
CA PRO A 75 2.53 2.50 -8.27
C PRO A 75 3.59 1.96 -9.24
N ASP A 76 3.33 2.07 -10.55
CA ASP A 76 4.33 1.74 -11.56
C ASP A 76 5.47 2.77 -11.42
N PRO A 77 6.70 2.33 -11.14
CA PRO A 77 7.84 3.22 -10.96
C PRO A 77 8.22 4.00 -12.23
N ASN A 78 7.67 3.62 -13.38
CA ASN A 78 7.83 4.34 -14.65
C ASN A 78 6.61 5.21 -14.99
N GLU A 79 5.54 5.15 -14.20
CA GLU A 79 4.37 6.00 -14.41
C GLU A 79 4.67 7.42 -13.94
N VAL A 80 4.63 8.35 -14.90
CA VAL A 80 4.70 9.77 -14.59
C VAL A 80 3.34 10.20 -14.06
N LEU A 81 3.22 10.29 -12.74
CA LEU A 81 2.03 10.83 -12.11
C LEU A 81 1.94 12.34 -12.43
N PRO A 82 0.78 12.83 -12.91
CA PRO A 82 0.57 14.25 -13.13
C PRO A 82 0.83 15.03 -11.83
N THR A 83 1.51 16.16 -11.92
CA THR A 83 1.69 17.03 -10.75
C THR A 83 0.37 17.72 -10.39
N ASP A 84 0.26 18.23 -9.17
CA ASP A 84 -0.92 19.00 -8.74
C ASP A 84 -1.19 20.20 -9.68
N GLU A 85 -0.12 20.83 -10.19
CA GLU A 85 -0.22 21.90 -11.20
C GLU A 85 -0.78 21.40 -12.53
N ASP A 86 -0.35 20.22 -13.00
CA ASP A 86 -0.89 19.59 -14.22
C ASP A 86 -2.38 19.27 -14.05
N LEU A 87 -2.78 18.78 -12.87
CA LEU A 87 -4.17 18.47 -12.54
C LEU A 87 -5.03 19.74 -12.51
N ASP A 88 -4.51 20.85 -11.98
CA ASP A 88 -5.19 22.14 -11.96
C ASP A 88 -5.36 22.74 -13.37
N VAL A 89 -4.37 22.56 -14.24
CA VAL A 89 -4.46 22.94 -15.66
C VAL A 89 -5.54 22.11 -16.37
N VAL A 90 -5.61 20.80 -16.13
CA VAL A 90 -6.66 19.94 -16.70
C VAL A 90 -8.04 20.33 -16.15
N ALA A 91 -8.16 20.58 -14.85
CA ALA A 91 -9.40 20.97 -14.22
C ALA A 91 -9.91 22.35 -14.71
N SER A 92 -9.01 23.31 -14.89
CA SER A 92 -9.36 24.64 -15.43
C SER A 92 -9.77 24.57 -16.91
N ARG A 93 -9.09 23.75 -17.73
CA ARG A 93 -9.48 23.49 -19.13
C ARG A 93 -10.86 22.83 -19.22
N ALA A 94 -11.11 21.80 -18.41
CA ALA A 94 -12.42 21.11 -18.39
C ALA A 94 -13.58 22.04 -17.98
N ARG A 95 -13.32 23.01 -17.08
CA ARG A 95 -14.30 24.05 -16.71
C ARG A 95 -14.51 25.06 -17.85
N ALA A 96 -13.44 25.45 -18.55
CA ALA A 96 -13.48 26.43 -19.65
C ALA A 96 -14.14 25.85 -20.92
N GLU A 97 -13.96 24.57 -21.21
CA GLU A 97 -14.53 23.87 -22.37
C GLU A 97 -16.02 23.51 -22.20
N GLY A 98 -16.67 23.99 -21.14
CA GLY A 98 -18.13 23.87 -20.97
C GLY A 98 -18.58 22.45 -20.65
N GLY A 99 -17.74 21.64 -19.98
CA GLY A 99 -18.06 20.32 -19.46
C GLY A 99 -19.06 20.34 -18.30
N GLY A 100 -20.19 21.02 -18.46
CA GLY A 100 -21.38 20.80 -17.65
C GLY A 100 -21.87 19.40 -17.93
N ARG A 101 -21.47 18.41 -17.11
CA ARG A 101 -22.27 17.21 -16.97
C ARG A 101 -23.68 17.68 -16.63
N LYS A 102 -24.62 17.50 -17.55
CA LYS A 102 -26.04 17.43 -17.21
C LYS A 102 -26.11 16.59 -15.94
N GLY A 103 -26.53 17.21 -14.84
CA GLY A 103 -26.82 16.50 -13.61
C GLY A 103 -27.65 15.29 -14.00
N ILE A 104 -27.30 14.13 -13.48
CA ILE A 104 -28.14 12.94 -13.61
C ILE A 104 -29.47 13.37 -13.00
N GLU A 105 -30.49 13.60 -13.84
CA GLU A 105 -31.83 13.90 -13.37
C GLU A 105 -32.30 12.67 -12.59
N LEU A 106 -32.21 12.74 -11.27
CA LEU A 106 -32.90 11.83 -10.38
C LEU A 106 -34.39 12.09 -10.58
N THR A 107 -34.98 11.38 -11.54
CA THR A 107 -36.42 11.36 -11.73
C THR A 107 -37.01 10.84 -10.43
N GLY A 108 -37.90 11.65 -9.84
CA GLY A 108 -38.32 11.54 -8.44
C GLY A 108 -38.71 10.13 -8.00
N GLY A 109 -37.95 9.58 -7.07
CA GLY A 109 -38.41 8.58 -6.13
C GLY A 109 -38.74 9.29 -4.82
N ALA A 110 -39.99 9.21 -4.38
CA ALA A 110 -40.43 9.73 -3.11
C ALA A 110 -39.59 9.17 -1.94
N GLY A 111 -39.09 10.04 -1.06
CA GLY A 111 -38.84 9.66 0.33
C GLY A 111 -37.59 10.22 1.00
N ALA A 112 -37.83 10.74 2.22
CA ALA A 112 -36.92 10.97 3.34
C ALA A 112 -36.00 12.19 3.28
N GLY A 113 -36.38 13.25 4.03
CA GLY A 113 -35.42 14.25 4.49
C GLY A 113 -35.94 15.68 4.69
N SER A 114 -37.21 15.90 5.05
CA SER A 114 -37.65 17.22 5.55
C SER A 114 -37.07 17.44 6.96
N GLY A 115 -35.86 17.98 7.03
CA GLY A 115 -35.27 18.55 8.23
C GLY A 115 -35.16 20.05 8.05
N GLU A 116 -36.24 20.77 8.33
CA GLU A 116 -36.26 22.23 8.42
C GLU A 116 -35.53 22.63 9.72
N GLU A 117 -34.32 23.19 9.60
CA GLU A 117 -33.69 23.91 10.71
C GLU A 117 -34.28 25.33 10.76
N LEU A 118 -35.14 25.59 11.76
CA LEU A 118 -35.51 26.96 12.14
C LEU A 118 -34.67 27.39 13.34
N LYS A 119 -34.14 28.61 13.22
CA LYS A 119 -33.46 29.38 14.27
C LYS A 119 -34.45 29.95 15.27
#